data_AF-A0A2J0LJH9-F1
#
_entry.id   AF-A0A2J0LJH9-F1
#
_cell.length_a   1.000
_cell.length_b   1.000
_cell.length_c   1.000
_cell.angle_alpha   90.00
_cell.angle_beta   90.00
_cell.angle_gamma   90.00
#
_symmetry.space_group_name_H-M   'P 1'
#
loop_
_entity.id
_entity.type
_entity.pdbx_description
1 polymer ?
#
loop_
_entity_poly.entity_id
_entity_poly.type
_entity_poly.pdbx_seq_one_letter_code
_entity_poly.pdbx_strand_id
1 'polypeptide(L)'
;MFVPFMLAFGVLSFVFMLGNLVKLADLVINKGVHAGTVGMIFLLYIPVLMGYILPVACLIGVILAFGRLSADNEILAIAVGGIATRRLLAPLLMIGVILSLALFILNDRVIPYTYYEQKKMLKNLGTDNPAAL
;
A
#
# COMPACT_ATOMS: atom_id res chain seq x y z
N MET A 1 9.79 -4.99 -14.67
CA MET A 1 9.33 -4.12 -13.57
C MET A 1 7.87 -4.36 -13.17
N PHE A 2 6.93 -4.50 -14.11
CA PHE A 2 5.52 -4.74 -13.78
C PHE A 2 5.28 -6.04 -12.97
N VAL A 3 5.89 -7.16 -13.39
CA VAL A 3 5.79 -8.45 -12.67
C VAL A 3 6.27 -8.37 -11.21
N PRO A 4 7.50 -7.90 -10.90
CA PRO A 4 7.95 -7.80 -9.51
C PRO A 4 7.14 -6.78 -8.70
N PHE A 5 6.61 -5.73 -9.34
CA PHE A 5 5.69 -4.79 -8.69
C PHE A 5 4.38 -5.47 -8.27
N MET A 6 3.72 -6.21 -9.17
CA MET A 6 2.47 -6.91 -8.84
C MET A 6 2.68 -7.95 -7.74
N LEU A 7 3.79 -8.68 -7.79
CA LEU A 7 4.16 -9.63 -6.73
C LEU A 7 4.37 -8.92 -5.40
N ALA A 8 5.17 -7.85 -5.37
CA ALA A 8 5.42 -7.07 -4.16
C ALA A 8 4.13 -6.48 -3.59
N PHE A 9 3.26 -5.93 -4.45
CA PHE A 9 1.96 -5.39 -4.07
C PHE A 9 1.06 -6.46 -3.44
N GLY A 10 0.95 -7.64 -4.07
CA GLY A 10 0.14 -8.75 -3.55
C GLY A 10 0.65 -9.27 -2.20
N VAL A 11 1.96 -9.49 -2.08
CA VAL A 11 2.58 -9.95 -0.83
C VAL A 11 2.41 -8.91 0.28
N LEU A 12 2.71 -7.64 0.02
CA LEU A 12 2.55 -6.58 1.01
C LEU A 12 1.09 -6.41 1.44
N SER A 13 0.15 -6.44 0.50
CA SER A 13 -1.28 -6.36 0.81
C SER A 13 -1.71 -7.50 1.72
N PHE A 14 -1.24 -8.72 1.46
CA PHE A 14 -1.55 -9.88 2.28
C PHE A 14 -0.96 -9.76 3.69
N VAL A 15 0.32 -9.38 3.81
CA VAL A 15 0.99 -9.17 5.10
C VAL A 15 0.30 -8.07 5.92
N PHE A 16 -0.05 -6.95 5.29
CA PHE A 16 -0.76 -5.87 5.97
C PHE A 16 -2.17 -6.27 6.40
N MET A 17 -2.89 -7.06 5.61
CA MET A 17 -4.20 -7.58 6.02
C MET A 17 -4.08 -8.46 7.25
N LEU A 18 -3.12 -9.40 7.28
CA LEU A 18 -2.89 -10.26 8.43
C LEU A 18 -2.55 -9.47 9.71
N GLY A 19 -1.67 -8.47 9.59
CA GLY A 19 -1.30 -7.62 10.72
C GLY A 19 -2.49 -6.83 11.30
N ASN A 20 -3.43 -6.41 10.45
CA ASN A 20 -4.62 -5.69 10.90
C ASN A 20 -5.74 -6.60 11.39
N LEU A 21 -5.76 -7.88 10.99
CA LEU A 21 -6.74 -8.85 11.45
C LEU A 21 -6.68 -9.03 12.99
N VAL A 22 -5.48 -8.97 13.57
CA VAL A 22 -5.28 -8.99 15.03
C VAL A 22 -5.95 -7.80 15.71
N LYS A 23 -5.77 -6.58 15.16
CA LYS A 23 -6.43 -5.37 15.68
C LYS A 23 -7.94 -5.42 15.54
N LEU A 24 -8.45 -6.02 14.46
CA LEU A 24 -9.87 -6.22 14.26
C LEU A 24 -10.46 -7.22 15.27
N ALA A 25 -9.76 -8.34 15.50
CA ALA A 25 -10.18 -9.35 16.45
C ALA A 25 -10.23 -8.77 17.87
N ASP A 26 -9.26 -7.94 18.25
CA ASP A 26 -9.25 -7.20 19.51
C ASP A 26 -10.50 -6.28 19.64
N LEU A 27 -10.84 -5.57 18.56
CA LEU A 27 -12.02 -4.69 18.52
C LEU A 27 -13.35 -5.45 18.68
N VAL A 28 -13.44 -6.68 18.17
CA VAL A 28 -14.65 -7.52 18.30
C VAL A 28 -14.71 -8.17 19.68
N ILE A 29 -13.59 -8.74 20.13
CA ILE A 29 -13.54 -9.58 21.34
C ILE A 29 -13.51 -8.73 22.61
N ASN A 30 -12.67 -7.69 22.67
CA ASN A 30 -12.51 -6.87 23.88
C ASN A 30 -13.48 -5.69 23.94
N LYS A 31 -13.87 -5.12 22.79
CA LYS A 31 -14.79 -3.96 22.74
C LYS A 31 -16.25 -4.30 22.43
N GLY A 32 -16.56 -5.59 22.18
CA GLY A 32 -17.94 -6.06 21.97
C GLY A 32 -18.65 -5.48 20.74
N VAL A 33 -17.89 -4.97 19.76
CA VAL A 33 -18.46 -4.31 18.57
C VAL A 33 -19.03 -5.36 17.62
N HIS A 34 -20.23 -5.10 17.09
CA HIS A 34 -20.90 -5.98 16.14
C HIS A 34 -20.01 -6.27 14.92
N ALA A 35 -19.85 -7.56 14.56
CA ALA A 35 -18.92 -7.99 13.51
C ALA A 35 -19.19 -7.33 12.14
N GLY A 36 -20.45 -6.99 11.84
CA GLY A 36 -20.81 -6.25 10.62
C GLY A 36 -20.21 -4.84 10.57
N THR A 37 -20.20 -4.11 11.69
CA THR A 37 -19.61 -2.77 11.78
C THR A 37 -18.09 -2.83 11.64
N VAL A 38 -17.46 -3.86 12.20
CA VAL A 38 -16.01 -4.10 12.08
C VAL A 38 -15.61 -4.39 10.64
N GLY A 39 -16.41 -5.17 9.90
CA GLY A 39 -16.20 -5.39 8.47
C GLY A 39 -16.27 -4.10 7.64
N MET A 40 -17.18 -3.19 7.98
CA MET A 40 -17.29 -1.89 7.29
C MET A 40 -16.11 -0.97 7.62
N ILE A 41 -15.65 -0.95 8.87
CA ILE A 41 -14.43 -0.23 9.28
C ILE A 41 -13.20 -0.78 8.54
N PHE A 42 -13.11 -2.11 8.36
CA PHE A 42 -12.04 -2.74 7.59
C PHE A 42 -12.04 -2.29 6.13
N LEU A 43 -13.21 -2.27 5.50
CA LEU A 43 -13.36 -1.83 4.11
C LEU A 43 -12.95 -0.37 3.91
N LEU A 44 -13.28 0.49 4.88
CA LEU A 44 -12.82 1.88 4.92
C LEU A 44 -11.30 1.99 5.18
N TYR A 45 -10.66 0.97 5.76
CA TYR A 45 -9.22 0.96 6.03
C TYR A 45 -8.38 0.55 4.80
N ILE A 46 -8.93 -0.24 3.89
CA ILE A 46 -8.25 -0.68 2.64
C ILE A 46 -7.64 0.49 1.86
N PRO A 47 -8.36 1.59 1.54
CA PRO A 47 -7.76 2.70 0.79
C PRO A 47 -6.62 3.40 1.54
N VAL A 48 -6.68 3.44 2.88
CA VAL A 48 -5.59 3.96 3.72
C VAL A 48 -4.37 3.06 3.58
N LEU A 49 -4.55 1.74 3.64
CA LEU A 49 -3.47 0.77 3.44
C LEU A 49 -2.85 0.88 2.05
N MET A 50 -3.66 1.04 1.00
CA MET A 50 -3.17 1.22 -0.37
C MET A 50 -2.25 2.45 -0.50
N GLY A 51 -2.51 3.53 0.25
CA GLY A 51 -1.64 4.70 0.31
C GLY A 51 -0.21 4.40 0.78
N TYR A 52 -0.03 3.42 1.66
CA TYR A 52 1.29 2.97 2.12
C TYR A 52 1.88 1.84 1.27
N ILE A 53 1.03 0.92 0.81
CA ILE A 53 1.49 -0.27 0.09
C ILE A 53 2.01 0.10 -1.31
N LEU A 54 1.33 1.00 -2.04
CA LEU A 54 1.75 1.41 -3.39
C LEU A 54 3.22 1.89 -3.47
N PRO A 55 3.67 2.87 -2.67
CA PRO A 55 5.04 3.38 -2.76
C PRO A 55 6.07 2.32 -2.35
N VAL A 56 5.77 1.49 -1.33
CA VAL A 56 6.68 0.42 -0.88
C VAL A 56 6.77 -0.70 -1.92
N ALA A 57 5.64 -1.12 -2.51
CA ALA A 57 5.60 -2.10 -3.59
C ALA A 57 6.38 -1.63 -4.82
N CYS A 58 6.30 -0.33 -5.15
CA CYS A 58 7.10 0.28 -6.20
C CYS A 58 8.59 0.16 -5.89
N LEU A 59 9.02 0.57 -4.70
CA LEU A 59 10.42 0.50 -4.29
C LEU A 59 10.97 -0.94 -4.40
N ILE A 60 10.23 -1.93 -3.90
CA ILE A 60 10.61 -3.35 -4.01
C ILE A 60 10.65 -3.79 -5.49
N GLY A 61 9.64 -3.42 -6.28
CA GLY A 61 9.58 -3.75 -7.70
C GLY A 61 10.78 -3.22 -8.50
N VAL A 62 11.26 -2.02 -8.15
CA VAL A 62 12.46 -1.40 -8.73
C VAL A 62 13.71 -2.15 -8.31
N ILE A 63 13.88 -2.40 -7.00
CA ILE A 63 15.05 -3.11 -6.45
C ILE A 63 15.16 -4.50 -7.07
N LEU A 64 14.05 -5.25 -7.17
CA LEU A 64 14.05 -6.58 -7.78
C LEU A 64 14.33 -6.53 -9.28
N ALA A 65 13.79 -5.55 -10.01
CA ALA A 65 14.06 -5.41 -11.43
C ALA A 65 15.55 -5.10 -11.69
N PHE A 66 16.10 -4.09 -11.02
CA PHE A 66 17.52 -3.74 -11.14
C PHE A 66 18.43 -4.83 -10.59
N GLY A 67 18.03 -5.50 -9.51
CA GLY A 67 18.75 -6.62 -8.92
C GLY A 67 18.92 -7.77 -9.91
N ARG A 68 17.88 -8.08 -10.70
CA ARG A 68 17.96 -9.08 -11.79
C ARG A 68 18.88 -8.62 -12.91
N LEU A 69 18.71 -7.40 -13.43
CA LEU A 69 19.61 -6.86 -14.46
C LEU A 69 21.08 -6.86 -14.00
N SER A 70 21.34 -6.62 -12.71
CA SER A 70 22.68 -6.67 -12.15
C SER A 70 23.20 -8.10 -12.01
N ALA A 71 22.36 -9.05 -11.59
CA ALA A 71 22.73 -10.46 -11.43
C ALA A 71 23.03 -11.13 -12.78
N ASP A 72 22.28 -10.75 -13.82
CA ASP A 72 22.45 -11.24 -15.19
C ASP A 72 23.61 -10.50 -15.92
N ASN A 73 24.35 -9.62 -15.23
CA ASN A 73 25.41 -8.77 -15.77
C ASN A 73 24.98 -7.87 -16.96
N GLU A 74 23.68 -7.69 -17.19
CA GLU A 74 23.14 -6.86 -18.28
C GLU A 74 23.52 -5.39 -18.11
N ILE A 75 23.58 -4.90 -16.86
CA ILE A 75 24.02 -3.52 -16.57
C ILE A 75 25.47 -3.31 -17.01
N LEU A 76 26.34 -4.29 -16.75
CA LEU A 76 27.74 -4.26 -17.17
C LEU A 76 27.88 -4.37 -18.69
N ALA A 77 27.10 -5.24 -19.34
CA ALA A 77 27.08 -5.36 -20.79
C ALA A 77 26.67 -4.06 -21.49
N ILE A 78 25.64 -3.37 -20.97
CA ILE A 78 25.18 -2.06 -21.48
C ILE A 78 26.26 -0.99 -21.28
N ALA A 79 26.92 -0.97 -20.12
CA ALA A 79 27.96 0.01 -19.81
C ALA A 79 29.19 -0.14 -20.72
N VAL A 80 29.64 -1.39 -20.96
CA VAL A 80 30.78 -1.69 -21.85
C VAL A 80 30.41 -1.48 -23.32
N GLY A 81 29.14 -1.68 -23.69
CA GLY A 81 28.61 -1.42 -25.03
C GLY A 81 28.47 0.07 -25.40
N GLY A 82 28.92 1.00 -24.56
CA GLY A 82 28.91 2.43 -24.82
C GLY A 82 27.55 3.11 -24.65
N ILE A 83 26.53 2.39 -24.14
CA ILE A 83 25.21 2.96 -23.88
C ILE A 83 25.21 3.56 -22.47
N ALA A 84 24.80 4.82 -22.36
CA ALA A 84 24.69 5.49 -21.08
C ALA A 84 23.68 4.76 -20.16
N THR A 85 24.14 4.25 -19.02
CA THR A 85 23.32 3.60 -17.98
C THR A 85 22.15 4.48 -17.51
N ARG A 86 22.25 5.81 -17.67
CA ARG A 86 21.18 6.78 -17.40
C ARG A 86 19.89 6.50 -18.19
N ARG A 87 19.97 5.82 -19.34
CA ARG A 87 18.78 5.45 -20.14
C ARG A 87 17.88 4.44 -19.41
N LEU A 88 18.42 3.68 -18.47
CA LEU A 88 17.65 2.79 -17.58
C LEU A 88 16.84 3.56 -16.52
N LEU A 89 17.23 4.81 -16.21
CA LEU A 89 16.49 5.67 -15.26
C LEU A 89 15.24 6.28 -15.91
N ALA A 90 15.21 6.48 -17.22
CA ALA A 90 14.07 7.08 -17.92
C ALA A 90 12.74 6.29 -17.72
N PRO A 91 12.67 4.96 -17.95
CA PRO A 91 11.43 4.21 -17.71
C PRO A 91 11.05 4.18 -16.23
N LEU A 92 12.04 4.20 -15.33
CA LEU A 92 11.82 4.25 -13.89
C LEU A 92 11.16 5.57 -13.46
N LEU A 93 11.67 6.70 -13.95
CA LEU A 93 11.10 8.02 -13.67
C LEU A 93 9.68 8.15 -14.22
N MET A 94 9.41 7.62 -15.42
CA MET A 94 8.07 7.64 -16.01
C MET A 94 7.06 6.90 -15.11
N ILE A 95 7.41 5.70 -14.63
CA ILE A 95 6.53 4.93 -13.73
C ILE A 95 6.40 5.64 -12.37
N GLY A 96 7.48 6.22 -11.85
CA GLY A 96 7.45 6.99 -10.60
C GLY A 96 6.52 8.20 -10.67
N VAL A 97 6.51 8.93 -11.78
CA VAL A 97 5.59 10.07 -12.00
C VAL A 97 4.14 9.60 -12.07
N ILE A 98 3.86 8.52 -12.81
CA ILE A 98 2.51 7.94 -12.91
C ILE A 98 2.01 7.51 -11.52
N LEU A 99 2.84 6.82 -10.75
CA LEU A 99 2.48 6.36 -9.41
C LEU A 99 2.30 7.53 -8.43
N SER A 100 3.14 8.56 -8.52
CA SER A 100 3.04 9.78 -7.72
C SER A 100 1.71 10.49 -7.96
N LEU A 101 1.30 10.65 -9.23
CA LEU A 101 0.00 11.21 -9.59
C LEU A 101 -1.16 10.36 -9.05
N ALA A 102 -1.08 9.04 -9.14
CA ALA A 102 -2.09 8.14 -8.58
C ALA A 102 -2.18 8.27 -7.04
N LEU A 103 -1.05 8.35 -6.36
CA LEU A 103 -0.99 8.55 -4.90
C LEU A 103 -1.49 9.91 -4.47
N PHE A 104 -1.23 10.95 -5.26
CA PHE A 104 -1.74 12.30 -5.02
C PHE A 104 -3.27 12.30 -5.04
N ILE A 105 -3.89 11.69 -6.06
CA ILE A 105 -5.35 11.57 -6.15
C ILE A 105 -5.92 10.75 -4.98
N LEU A 106 -5.23 9.67 -4.60
CA LEU A 106 -5.65 8.82 -3.49
C LEU A 106 -5.61 9.57 -2.14
N ASN A 107 -4.54 10.34 -1.90
CA ASN A 107 -4.37 11.13 -0.67
C ASN A 107 -5.29 12.35 -0.62
N ASP A 108 -5.53 13.03 -1.74
CA ASP A 108 -6.33 14.25 -1.77
C ASP A 108 -7.82 13.96 -1.53
N ARG A 109 -8.34 12.85 -2.07
CA ARG A 109 -9.79 12.58 -2.04
C ARG A 109 -10.19 11.36 -1.23
N VAL A 110 -9.50 10.23 -1.43
CA VAL A 110 -10.00 8.94 -0.96
C VAL A 110 -9.65 8.71 0.51
N ILE A 111 -8.42 9.01 0.91
CA ILE A 111 -7.95 8.87 2.28
C ILE A 111 -8.69 9.79 3.26
N PRO A 112 -8.86 11.11 3.02
CA PRO A 112 -9.57 11.97 3.98
C PRO A 112 -11.04 11.60 4.12
N TYR A 113 -11.71 11.20 3.03
CA TYR A 113 -13.10 10.75 3.07
C TYR A 113 -13.24 9.49 3.93
N THR A 114 -12.39 8.50 3.70
CA THR A 114 -12.42 7.22 4.44
C THR A 114 -12.03 7.39 5.91
N TYR A 115 -11.09 8.28 6.22
CA TYR A 115 -10.69 8.60 7.59
C TYR A 115 -11.79 9.35 8.36
N TYR A 116 -12.52 10.24 7.69
CA TYR A 116 -13.66 10.95 8.28
C TYR A 116 -14.80 9.97 8.62
N GLU A 117 -15.15 9.08 7.68
CA GLU A 117 -16.19 8.08 7.88
C GLU A 117 -15.81 7.07 8.99
N GLN A 118 -14.55 6.64 9.06
CA GLN A 118 -14.07 5.82 10.19
C GLN A 118 -14.21 6.53 11.53
N LYS A 119 -13.77 7.80 11.63
CA LYS A 119 -13.90 8.57 12.88
C LYS A 119 -15.35 8.77 13.29
N LYS A 120 -16.25 8.99 12.32
CA LYS A 120 -17.68 9.14 12.57
C LYS A 120 -18.30 7.84 13.09
N MET A 121 -17.95 6.70 12.51
CA MET A 121 -18.40 5.39 12.99
C MET A 121 -17.87 5.06 14.39
N LEU A 122 -16.60 5.35 14.67
CA LEU A 122 -16.02 5.16 16.00
C LEU A 122 -16.66 6.08 17.06
N LYS A 123 -17.00 7.32 16.69
CA LYS A 123 -17.65 8.26 17.60
C LYS A 123 -19.08 7.85 17.94
N ASN A 124 -19.83 7.33 16.96
CA ASN A 124 -21.19 6.82 17.17
C ASN A 124 -21.20 5.54 18.04
N LEU A 125 -20.19 4.68 17.89
CA LEU A 125 -20.02 3.49 18.74
C LEU A 125 -19.69 3.85 20.20
N GLY A 126 -18.93 4.93 20.43
CA GLY A 126 -18.63 5.42 21.78
C GLY A 126 -19.83 6.06 22.50
N THR A 127 -20.82 6.57 21.77
CA THR A 127 -22.07 7.11 22.35
C THR A 127 -23.12 6.05 22.65
N ASP A 128 -23.16 4.96 21.87
CA ASP A 128 -24.14 3.87 22.07
C ASP A 128 -23.63 2.77 23.02
N ASN A 129 -22.31 2.60 23.18
CA ASN A 129 -21.74 1.62 24.12
C ASN A 129 -20.47 2.16 24.83
N PRO A 130 -20.59 2.75 26.03
CA PRO A 130 -19.47 3.39 26.75
C PRO A 130 -18.38 2.41 27.22
N ALA A 131 -18.57 1.08 27.07
CA ALA A 131 -17.53 0.08 27.29
C ALA A 131 -16.49 -0.01 26.15
N ALA A 132 -16.72 0.68 25.01
CA ALA A 132 -15.85 0.66 23.83
C ALA A 132 -14.83 1.81 23.77
N LEU A 133 -14.79 2.71 24.76
CA LEU A 133 -13.73 3.73 24.89
C LEU A 133 -12.46 3.11 25.51
#